data_AF-A0A1V5TL97-F1
#
_entry.id   AF-A0A1V5TL97-F1
#
_cell.length_a   1.000
_cell.length_b   1.000
_cell.length_c   1.000
_cell.angle_alpha   90.00
_cell.angle_beta   90.00
_cell.angle_gamma   90.00
#
_symmetry.space_group_name_H-M   'P 1'
#
loop_
_entity.id
_entity.type
_entity.pdbx_description
1 polymer ?
#
loop_
_entity_poly.entity_id
_entity_poly.type
_entity_poly.pdbx_seq_one_letter_code
_entity_poly.pdbx_strand_id
1 'polypeptide(L)'
;MKNLLSIFLLLSFSIFFIACDKEENNSKDPNVINGDSNIAINTVGNTFGASVKIGNSYVNVYDSVYIVSNNNGMITLKVKADLRQIPGLSAVNDAIPSSYKDQNGKVDVSLTFKSTSEGIQDYNFFNKSGKYHTIAKFDAAVGDSYPLTKDDGTKIERRVTERTNQDDFPFGFYNIKTIKVEEDPKIPGIKNITYRVNHRFGLVWFEIEMEDGSKASSYFFAHYTN
;
A
#
# COMPACT_ATOMS: atom_id res chain seq x y z
N MET A 1 3.55 -32.38 -68.90
CA MET A 1 3.10 -33.78 -69.12
C MET A 1 3.08 -34.51 -67.78
N LYS A 2 1.89 -35.01 -67.41
CA LYS A 2 1.59 -36.17 -66.53
C LYS A 2 2.06 -36.10 -65.06
N ASN A 3 1.14 -35.76 -64.13
CA ASN A 3 0.24 -36.65 -63.36
C ASN A 3 0.90 -37.05 -62.02
N LEU A 4 0.50 -36.48 -60.88
CA LEU A 4 -0.68 -36.78 -60.03
C LEU A 4 -0.49 -38.00 -59.11
N LEU A 5 -0.71 -37.71 -57.82
CA LEU A 5 -1.21 -38.55 -56.72
C LEU A 5 -0.27 -39.43 -55.89
N SER A 6 -0.35 -39.15 -54.58
CA SER A 6 -0.35 -40.09 -53.45
C SER A 6 0.96 -40.73 -53.00
N ILE A 7 1.64 -40.07 -52.05
CA ILE A 7 2.00 -40.73 -50.77
C ILE A 7 1.69 -39.76 -49.63
N PHE A 8 0.54 -40.02 -49.02
CA PHE A 8 0.13 -39.60 -47.69
C PHE A 8 1.02 -40.30 -46.66
N LEU A 9 1.13 -39.72 -45.46
CA LEU A 9 1.50 -40.39 -44.21
C LEU A 9 3.01 -40.53 -43.92
N LEU A 10 3.61 -39.52 -43.28
CA LEU A 10 4.45 -39.75 -42.09
C LEU A 10 4.71 -38.43 -41.34
N LEU A 11 4.05 -38.34 -40.17
CA LEU A 11 4.43 -37.59 -38.97
C LEU A 11 4.51 -36.07 -39.12
N SER A 12 3.54 -35.27 -38.67
CA SER A 12 2.97 -35.25 -37.30
C SER A 12 4.04 -35.40 -36.21
N PHE A 13 4.90 -34.38 -36.07
CA PHE A 13 5.41 -34.00 -34.75
C PHE A 13 5.61 -32.48 -34.71
N SER A 14 4.52 -31.76 -35.01
CA SER A 14 4.25 -30.50 -34.34
C SER A 14 4.17 -30.81 -32.85
N ILE A 15 5.15 -30.35 -32.08
CA ILE A 15 5.09 -29.97 -30.67
C ILE A 15 6.53 -29.52 -30.32
N PHE A 16 6.86 -28.28 -30.65
CA PHE A 16 7.76 -27.52 -29.78
C PHE A 16 6.85 -26.92 -28.72
N PHE A 17 6.74 -27.60 -27.57
CA PHE A 17 6.24 -26.98 -26.35
C PHE A 17 7.25 -25.89 -25.95
N ILE A 18 7.06 -24.70 -26.50
CA ILE A 18 7.49 -23.48 -25.84
C ILE A 18 6.55 -23.36 -24.64
N ALA A 19 6.97 -23.94 -23.51
CA ALA A 19 6.45 -23.62 -22.20
C ALA A 19 6.90 -22.18 -21.88
N CYS A 20 6.20 -21.24 -22.50
CA CYS A 20 6.06 -19.91 -21.95
C CYS A 20 4.94 -20.10 -20.92
N ASP A 21 5.31 -20.13 -19.63
CA ASP A 21 4.34 -19.89 -18.57
C ASP A 21 3.70 -18.55 -18.88
N LYS A 22 2.55 -18.60 -19.55
CA LYS A 22 1.62 -17.48 -19.57
C LYS A 22 1.26 -17.31 -18.11
N GLU A 23 1.90 -16.37 -17.44
CA GLU A 23 1.29 -15.70 -16.33
C GLU A 23 -0.14 -15.40 -16.77
N GLU A 24 -1.09 -16.09 -16.14
CA GLU A 24 -2.47 -15.66 -16.19
C GLU A 24 -2.44 -14.22 -15.70
N ASN A 25 -2.50 -13.28 -16.65
CA ASN A 25 -2.94 -11.92 -16.40
C ASN A 25 -4.37 -12.05 -15.86
N ASN A 26 -4.48 -12.38 -14.57
CA ASN A 26 -5.71 -12.40 -13.82
C ASN A 26 -6.14 -10.95 -13.72
N SER A 27 -6.79 -10.43 -14.76
CA SER A 27 -7.40 -9.10 -14.79
C SER A 27 -8.55 -8.97 -13.77
N LYS A 28 -8.78 -10.01 -12.96
CA LYS A 28 -9.74 -10.07 -11.85
C LYS A 28 -9.09 -10.02 -10.48
N ASP A 29 -7.77 -10.08 -10.35
CA ASP A 29 -7.14 -9.94 -9.04
C ASP A 29 -7.31 -8.48 -8.55
N PRO A 30 -8.05 -8.26 -7.45
CA PRO A 30 -8.26 -6.92 -6.91
C PRO A 30 -6.94 -6.29 -6.39
N ASN A 31 -5.89 -7.09 -6.22
CA ASN A 31 -4.52 -6.67 -5.91
C ASN A 31 -3.64 -6.41 -7.12
N VAL A 32 -4.20 -6.29 -8.32
CA VAL A 32 -3.48 -5.74 -9.47
C VAL A 32 -3.90 -4.28 -9.67
N ILE A 33 -2.93 -3.36 -9.60
CA ILE A 33 -3.07 -1.98 -10.08
C ILE A 33 -2.15 -1.76 -11.27
N ASN A 34 -2.69 -1.11 -12.30
CA ASN A 34 -1.93 -0.65 -13.47
C ASN A 34 -1.79 0.87 -13.38
N GLY A 35 -1.78 1.57 -14.50
CA GLY A 35 -1.64 3.03 -14.55
C GLY A 35 -0.20 3.50 -14.70
N ASP A 36 -0.07 4.80 -14.93
CA ASP A 36 1.23 5.46 -15.09
C ASP A 36 1.95 5.51 -13.74
N SER A 37 3.21 5.09 -13.75
CA SER A 37 4.11 5.12 -12.60
C SER A 37 4.95 6.41 -12.54
N ASN A 38 5.00 7.17 -13.63
CA ASN A 38 5.71 8.43 -13.75
C ASN A 38 4.86 9.61 -13.24
N ILE A 39 4.48 9.53 -11.97
CA ILE A 39 3.69 10.56 -11.28
C ILE A 39 4.57 11.33 -10.29
N ALA A 40 4.28 12.62 -10.11
CA ALA A 40 5.13 13.53 -9.33
C ALA A 40 5.40 13.08 -7.89
N ILE A 41 4.46 12.34 -7.27
CA ILE A 41 4.64 11.82 -5.89
C ILE A 41 5.72 10.75 -5.79
N ASN A 42 6.06 10.08 -6.89
CA ASN A 42 7.04 9.00 -6.92
C ASN A 42 8.49 9.51 -7.11
N THR A 43 8.71 10.82 -7.18
CA THR A 43 10.06 11.39 -7.36
C THR A 43 10.96 11.07 -6.16
N VAL A 44 12.15 10.53 -6.43
CA VAL A 44 13.16 10.28 -5.40
C VAL A 44 13.58 11.59 -4.76
N GLY A 45 13.67 11.61 -3.43
CA GLY A 45 13.97 12.83 -2.66
C GLY A 45 12.74 13.57 -2.15
N ASN A 46 11.54 13.33 -2.70
CA ASN A 46 10.31 13.84 -2.11
C ASN A 46 10.22 13.45 -0.63
N THR A 47 9.81 14.39 0.21
CA THR A 47 9.64 14.18 1.65
C THR A 47 8.17 14.24 2.02
N PHE A 48 7.83 13.70 3.19
CA PHE A 48 6.48 13.71 3.72
C PHE A 48 6.51 14.18 5.17
N GLY A 49 5.70 15.18 5.50
CA GLY A 49 5.47 15.56 6.89
C GLY A 49 4.36 14.72 7.50
N ALA A 50 4.62 14.09 8.65
CA ALA A 50 3.60 13.42 9.44
C ALA A 50 3.03 14.37 10.51
N SER A 51 1.70 14.48 10.57
CA SER A 51 1.01 15.23 11.62
C SER A 51 0.28 14.26 12.54
N VAL A 52 1.03 13.67 13.48
CA VAL A 52 0.53 12.63 14.39
C VAL A 52 -0.39 13.24 15.44
N LYS A 53 -1.56 12.61 15.63
CA LYS A 53 -2.60 13.03 16.55
C LYS A 53 -3.00 11.85 17.46
N ILE A 54 -3.08 12.12 18.76
CA ILE A 54 -3.57 11.20 19.79
C ILE A 54 -4.73 11.89 20.50
N GLY A 55 -5.91 11.28 20.47
CA GLY A 55 -7.13 11.94 20.90
C GLY A 55 -7.32 13.27 20.14
N ASN A 56 -7.26 14.39 20.86
CA ASN A 56 -7.41 15.74 20.29
C ASN A 56 -6.10 16.53 20.16
N SER A 57 -4.96 15.95 20.51
CA SER A 57 -3.68 16.64 20.57
C SER A 57 -2.71 16.17 19.49
N TYR A 58 -2.02 17.12 18.87
CA TYR A 58 -0.91 16.83 17.98
C TYR A 58 0.38 16.58 18.78
N VAL A 59 1.14 15.59 18.36
CA VAL A 59 2.41 15.22 18.98
C VAL A 59 3.52 15.23 17.95
N ASN A 60 4.70 15.68 18.36
CA ASN A 60 5.89 15.62 17.53
C ASN A 60 6.60 14.28 17.76
N VAL A 61 6.64 13.44 16.74
CA VAL A 61 7.33 12.14 16.76
C VAL A 61 8.75 12.23 16.19
N TYR A 62 9.22 13.45 15.89
CA TYR A 62 10.50 13.73 15.25
C TYR A 62 10.70 12.92 13.97
N ASP A 63 9.66 12.92 13.12
CA ASP A 63 9.65 12.10 11.92
C ASP A 63 10.62 12.58 10.85
N SER A 64 11.07 11.62 10.05
CA SER A 64 11.71 11.86 8.76
C SER A 64 11.20 10.80 7.79
N VAL A 65 10.46 11.24 6.77
CA VAL A 65 9.90 10.38 5.73
C VAL A 65 10.30 10.89 4.36
N TYR A 66 10.94 10.05 3.55
CA TYR A 66 11.38 10.43 2.21
C TYR A 66 11.57 9.24 1.26
N ILE A 67 11.42 9.47 -0.05
CA ILE A 67 11.64 8.45 -1.07
C ILE A 67 13.13 8.29 -1.34
N VAL A 68 13.65 7.06 -1.20
CA VAL A 68 15.06 6.71 -1.47
C VAL A 68 15.27 6.02 -2.81
N SER A 69 14.23 5.39 -3.37
CA SER A 69 14.30 4.75 -4.67
C SER A 69 12.92 4.73 -5.32
N ASN A 70 12.89 4.77 -6.65
CA ASN A 70 11.71 4.50 -7.46
C ASN A 70 12.13 3.61 -8.64
N ASN A 71 11.55 2.42 -8.73
CA ASN A 71 11.70 1.53 -9.88
C ASN A 71 10.34 1.27 -10.51
N ASN A 72 9.98 2.06 -11.53
CA ASN A 72 8.71 1.93 -12.25
C ASN A 72 7.47 1.95 -11.33
N GLY A 73 7.42 2.89 -10.38
CA GLY A 73 6.32 3.07 -9.44
C GLY A 73 6.46 2.27 -8.15
N MET A 74 7.47 1.40 -8.08
CA MET A 74 7.93 0.76 -6.85
C MET A 74 8.79 1.74 -6.07
N ILE A 75 8.17 2.48 -5.16
CA ILE A 75 8.84 3.45 -4.31
C ILE A 75 9.27 2.81 -3.00
N THR A 76 10.48 3.13 -2.55
CA THR A 76 10.93 2.81 -1.19
C THR A 76 10.94 4.09 -0.37
N LEU A 77 10.14 4.12 0.68
CA LEU A 77 10.11 5.17 1.69
C LEU A 77 11.03 4.81 2.83
N LYS A 78 11.94 5.72 3.18
CA LYS A 78 12.65 5.65 4.46
C LYS A 78 11.80 6.38 5.50
N VAL A 79 11.50 5.71 6.61
CA VAL A 79 10.71 6.24 7.71
C VAL A 79 11.53 6.18 9.00
N LYS A 80 11.62 7.31 9.69
CA LYS A 80 12.18 7.41 11.04
C LYS A 80 11.21 8.12 11.95
N ALA A 81 11.09 7.69 13.20
CA ALA A 81 10.31 8.36 14.25
C ALA A 81 10.72 7.87 15.65
N ASP A 82 10.52 8.69 16.70
CA ASP A 82 10.70 8.30 18.09
C ASP A 82 9.37 8.33 18.86
N LEU A 83 8.80 7.14 19.10
CA LEU A 83 7.51 6.99 19.77
C LEU A 83 7.64 6.71 21.28
N ARG A 84 8.86 6.45 21.77
CA ARG A 84 9.09 5.79 23.07
C ARG A 84 8.72 6.65 24.27
N GLN A 85 8.77 7.96 24.13
CA GLN A 85 8.57 8.92 25.22
C GLN A 85 7.29 9.75 25.02
N ILE A 86 6.38 9.30 24.16
CA ILE A 86 5.14 10.01 23.85
C ILE A 86 3.99 9.30 24.55
N PRO A 87 3.37 9.94 25.57
CA PRO A 87 2.19 9.38 26.23
C PRO A 87 1.09 9.04 25.21
N GLY A 88 0.55 7.83 25.31
CA GLY A 88 -0.50 7.34 24.41
C GLY A 88 0.00 6.61 23.15
N LEU A 89 1.32 6.54 22.89
CA LEU A 89 1.88 5.74 21.79
C LEU A 89 2.62 4.48 22.23
N SER A 90 2.65 4.15 23.52
CA SER A 90 3.35 2.95 24.00
C SER A 90 2.80 1.68 23.37
N ALA A 91 1.49 1.50 23.36
CA ALA A 91 0.85 0.34 22.74
C ALA A 91 1.14 0.26 21.24
N VAL A 92 1.06 1.39 20.52
CA VAL A 92 1.39 1.46 19.09
C VAL A 92 2.85 1.10 18.86
N ASN A 93 3.76 1.67 19.66
CA ASN A 93 5.18 1.38 19.60
C ASN A 93 5.44 -0.10 19.85
N ASP A 94 4.81 -0.73 20.84
CA ASP A 94 5.00 -2.13 21.18
C ASP A 94 4.50 -3.08 20.08
N ALA A 95 3.44 -2.69 19.36
CA ALA A 95 2.94 -3.44 18.20
C ALA A 95 3.86 -3.37 16.96
N ILE A 96 4.75 -2.37 16.86
CA ILE A 96 5.70 -2.27 15.75
C ILE A 96 6.76 -3.38 15.86
N PRO A 97 6.95 -4.21 14.80
CA PRO A 97 7.97 -5.26 14.78
C PRO A 97 9.35 -4.74 15.12
N SER A 98 10.14 -5.51 15.87
CA SER A 98 11.52 -5.15 16.21
C SER A 98 12.41 -4.94 14.98
N SER A 99 12.13 -5.61 13.86
CA SER A 99 12.81 -5.42 12.58
C SER A 99 12.62 -4.03 11.97
N TYR A 100 11.64 -3.25 12.44
CA TYR A 100 11.36 -1.89 12.01
C TYR A 100 11.92 -0.84 12.97
N LYS A 101 12.69 -1.28 13.98
CA LYS A 101 13.29 -0.41 14.98
C LYS A 101 14.81 -0.43 14.88
N ASP A 102 15.45 0.67 15.23
CA ASP A 102 16.89 0.75 15.44
C ASP A 102 17.31 0.07 16.75
N GLN A 103 18.62 0.03 17.01
CA GLN A 103 19.19 -0.51 18.25
C GLN A 103 18.70 0.18 19.53
N ASN A 104 18.14 1.39 19.42
CA ASN A 104 17.61 2.16 20.53
C ASN A 104 16.08 2.00 20.65
N GLY A 105 15.44 1.20 19.80
CA GLY A 105 13.99 1.02 19.77
C GLY A 105 13.21 2.15 19.10
N LYS A 106 13.88 3.08 18.40
CA LYS A 106 13.21 4.09 17.55
C LYS A 106 12.77 3.47 16.25
N VAL A 107 11.69 3.93 15.63
CA VAL A 107 11.31 3.48 14.28
C VAL A 107 12.40 3.92 13.31
N ASP A 108 12.95 2.96 12.57
CA ASP A 108 13.90 3.18 11.47
C ASP A 108 13.73 2.04 10.46
N VAL A 109 12.90 2.27 9.44
CA VAL A 109 12.46 1.24 8.51
C VAL A 109 12.44 1.75 7.07
N SER A 110 12.68 0.84 6.12
CA SER A 110 12.41 1.08 4.71
C SER A 110 11.15 0.30 4.33
N LEU A 111 10.14 1.01 3.83
CA LEU A 111 8.86 0.45 3.41
C LEU A 111 8.72 0.59 1.91
N THR A 112 8.25 -0.44 1.23
CA THR A 112 8.06 -0.42 -0.22
C THR A 112 6.58 -0.33 -0.54
N PHE A 113 6.24 0.56 -1.47
CA PHE A 113 4.88 0.73 -1.98
C PHE A 113 4.90 0.73 -3.51
N LYS A 114 3.84 0.24 -4.13
CA LYS A 114 3.54 0.52 -5.53
C LYS A 114 2.56 1.68 -5.59
N SER A 115 2.91 2.73 -6.33
CA SER A 115 2.09 3.93 -6.46
C SER A 115 1.97 4.28 -7.95
N THR A 116 0.74 4.39 -8.45
CA THR A 116 0.44 4.68 -9.85
C THR A 116 -0.71 5.66 -9.97
N SER A 117 -1.01 6.10 -11.19
CA SER A 117 -2.20 6.92 -11.49
C SER A 117 -3.53 6.21 -11.19
N GLU A 118 -3.54 4.90 -10.94
CA GLU A 118 -4.75 4.12 -10.65
C GLU A 118 -4.89 3.73 -9.18
N GLY A 119 -3.83 3.77 -8.37
CA GLY A 119 -3.94 3.40 -6.97
C GLY A 119 -2.61 3.25 -6.23
N ILE A 120 -2.73 2.70 -5.02
CA ILE A 120 -1.60 2.48 -4.11
C ILE A 120 -1.68 1.06 -3.55
N GLN A 121 -0.54 0.40 -3.44
CA GLN A 121 -0.36 -0.88 -2.76
C GLN A 121 0.84 -0.80 -1.83
N ASP A 122 0.78 -1.50 -0.71
CA ASP A 122 2.00 -1.82 0.01
C ASP A 122 2.62 -3.11 -0.53
N TYR A 123 3.93 -3.22 -0.35
CA TYR A 123 4.71 -4.40 -0.63
C TYR A 123 5.38 -4.85 0.65
N ASN A 124 5.06 -6.07 1.05
CA ASN A 124 5.58 -6.73 2.23
C ASN A 124 5.30 -6.07 3.60
N PHE A 125 4.29 -5.22 3.72
CA PHE A 125 4.02 -4.56 5.01
C PHE A 125 3.42 -5.53 6.04
N PHE A 126 2.44 -6.34 5.63
CA PHE A 126 1.79 -7.36 6.48
C PHE A 126 2.03 -8.80 6.03
N ASN A 127 2.89 -9.00 5.03
CA ASN A 127 3.18 -10.29 4.43
C ASN A 127 4.65 -10.31 3.98
N LYS A 128 5.40 -11.42 4.01
CA LYS A 128 6.84 -11.40 3.66
C LYS A 128 7.14 -12.05 2.30
N SER A 129 6.15 -12.69 1.67
CA SER A 129 6.27 -13.42 0.39
C SER A 129 6.43 -12.58 -0.87
N GLY A 130 6.67 -11.28 -0.77
CA GLY A 130 6.77 -10.42 -1.94
C GLY A 130 5.41 -10.21 -2.63
N LYS A 131 4.33 -10.24 -1.86
CA LYS A 131 2.97 -9.98 -2.38
C LYS A 131 2.60 -8.52 -2.19
N TYR A 132 1.93 -7.98 -3.20
CA TYR A 132 1.28 -6.69 -3.15
C TYR A 132 -0.08 -6.81 -2.50
N HIS A 133 -0.43 -5.84 -1.66
CA HIS A 133 -1.77 -5.69 -1.12
C HIS A 133 -2.28 -4.30 -1.44
N THR A 134 -3.34 -4.20 -2.23
CA THR A 134 -3.92 -2.90 -2.58
C THR A 134 -4.39 -2.19 -1.33
N ILE A 135 -3.94 -0.96 -1.11
CA ILE A 135 -4.51 -0.05 -0.12
C ILE A 135 -5.81 0.48 -0.69
N ALA A 136 -5.76 1.04 -1.90
CA ALA A 136 -6.94 1.52 -2.60
C ALA A 136 -6.67 1.67 -4.11
N LYS A 137 -7.70 1.43 -4.92
CA LYS A 137 -7.78 1.94 -6.31
C LYS A 137 -8.51 3.29 -6.31
N PHE A 138 -8.08 4.23 -7.13
CA PHE A 138 -8.65 5.58 -7.17
C PHE A 138 -10.02 5.65 -7.84
N ASP A 139 -10.43 4.60 -8.56
CA ASP A 139 -11.76 4.42 -9.13
C ASP A 139 -12.69 3.54 -8.27
N ALA A 140 -12.21 3.01 -7.13
CA ALA A 140 -12.96 2.06 -6.32
C ALA A 140 -14.31 2.58 -5.82
N ALA A 141 -15.30 1.71 -5.73
CA ALA A 141 -16.62 1.99 -5.16
C ALA A 141 -16.73 1.50 -3.72
N VAL A 142 -17.70 2.05 -2.96
CA VAL A 142 -18.03 1.53 -1.62
C VAL A 142 -18.45 0.08 -1.74
N GLY A 143 -17.86 -0.77 -0.90
CA GLY A 143 -18.06 -2.23 -0.92
C GLY A 143 -16.98 -3.00 -1.67
N ASP A 144 -16.14 -2.34 -2.48
CA ASP A 144 -14.98 -2.98 -3.08
C ASP A 144 -14.03 -3.50 -2.00
N SER A 145 -13.37 -4.62 -2.28
CA SER A 145 -12.42 -5.20 -1.34
C SER A 145 -11.20 -5.84 -1.97
N TYR A 146 -10.14 -5.90 -1.17
CA TYR A 146 -8.81 -6.38 -1.53
C TYR A 146 -8.39 -7.46 -0.51
N PRO A 147 -8.73 -8.74 -0.74
CA PRO A 147 -8.31 -9.84 0.13
C PRO A 147 -6.84 -10.20 -0.09
N LEU A 148 -6.16 -10.62 0.97
CA LEU A 148 -4.81 -11.19 0.93
C LEU A 148 -4.72 -12.38 1.88
N THR A 149 -4.07 -13.46 1.44
CA THR A 149 -3.64 -14.55 2.34
C THR A 149 -2.14 -14.39 2.63
N LYS A 150 -1.84 -14.16 3.91
CA LYS A 150 -0.47 -14.02 4.45
C LYS A 150 0.27 -15.36 4.38
N ASP A 151 1.58 -15.30 4.60
CA ASP A 151 2.47 -16.48 4.63
C ASP A 151 2.09 -17.51 5.69
N ASP A 152 1.53 -17.06 6.81
CA ASP A 152 1.05 -17.93 7.90
C ASP A 152 -0.36 -18.51 7.65
N GLY A 153 -0.94 -18.26 6.48
CA GLY A 153 -2.30 -18.69 6.11
C GLY A 153 -3.42 -17.79 6.61
N THR A 154 -3.11 -16.76 7.41
CA THR A 154 -4.11 -15.78 7.88
C THR A 154 -4.66 -14.99 6.70
N LYS A 155 -5.99 -14.84 6.65
CA LYS A 155 -6.67 -14.01 5.67
C LYS A 155 -6.95 -12.63 6.25
N ILE A 156 -6.54 -11.60 5.52
CA ILE A 156 -6.87 -10.20 5.79
C ILE A 156 -7.60 -9.62 4.58
N GLU A 157 -8.41 -8.60 4.81
CA GLU A 157 -9.20 -7.94 3.77
C GLU A 157 -9.20 -6.44 4.07
N ARG A 158 -8.93 -5.65 3.03
CA ARG A 158 -9.19 -4.22 3.01
C ARG A 158 -10.50 -3.96 2.31
N ARG A 159 -11.38 -3.17 2.91
CA ARG A 159 -12.68 -2.82 2.33
C ARG A 159 -12.85 -1.32 2.20
N VAL A 160 -13.32 -0.88 1.05
CA VAL A 160 -13.74 0.52 0.82
C VAL A 160 -15.06 0.75 1.55
N THR A 161 -15.04 1.59 2.58
CA THR A 161 -16.22 1.85 3.43
C THR A 161 -16.83 3.22 3.21
N GLU A 162 -16.08 4.15 2.61
CA GLU A 162 -16.58 5.49 2.27
C GLU A 162 -15.91 5.97 0.99
N ARG A 163 -16.72 6.57 0.11
CA ARG A 163 -16.25 7.37 -1.01
C ARG A 163 -17.22 8.50 -1.24
N THR A 164 -16.67 9.70 -1.30
CA THR A 164 -17.40 10.93 -1.59
C THR A 164 -16.93 11.52 -2.92
N ASN A 165 -17.86 12.15 -3.64
CA ASN A 165 -17.55 12.96 -4.81
C ASN A 165 -17.38 14.45 -4.45
N GLN A 166 -17.40 14.78 -3.16
CA GLN A 166 -17.24 16.14 -2.63
C GLN A 166 -15.88 16.29 -1.95
N ASP A 167 -15.40 17.53 -1.90
CA ASP A 167 -14.24 17.88 -1.08
C ASP A 167 -14.71 18.12 0.36
N ASP A 168 -14.77 17.05 1.16
CA ASP A 168 -15.32 17.05 2.53
C ASP A 168 -14.32 16.61 3.62
N PHE A 169 -13.19 16.02 3.24
CA PHE A 169 -12.16 15.61 4.19
C PHE A 169 -11.15 16.74 4.41
N PRO A 170 -11.00 17.27 5.64
CA PRO A 170 -10.05 18.34 5.92
C PRO A 170 -8.60 17.92 5.67
N PHE A 171 -7.85 18.70 4.88
CA PHE A 171 -6.45 18.43 4.56
C PHE A 171 -5.66 19.73 4.43
N GLY A 172 -4.91 20.09 5.49
CA GLY A 172 -4.24 21.39 5.57
C GLY A 172 -5.27 22.52 5.68
N PHE A 173 -5.27 23.45 4.71
CA PHE A 173 -6.15 24.63 4.70
C PHE A 173 -7.39 24.48 3.79
N TYR A 174 -7.59 23.32 3.20
CA TYR A 174 -8.71 23.04 2.29
C TYR A 174 -9.24 21.63 2.51
N ASN A 175 -10.41 21.33 1.95
CA ASN A 175 -10.94 19.97 1.96
C ASN A 175 -10.59 19.25 0.65
N ILE A 176 -10.52 17.93 0.72
CA ILE A 176 -10.27 17.06 -0.43
C ILE A 176 -11.23 15.89 -0.44
N LYS A 177 -11.57 15.38 -1.63
CA LYS A 177 -12.24 14.09 -1.77
C LYS A 177 -11.31 12.95 -1.35
N THR A 178 -11.83 11.98 -0.61
CA THR A 178 -11.05 10.80 -0.23
C THR A 178 -11.84 9.50 -0.41
N ILE A 179 -11.09 8.41 -0.45
CA ILE A 179 -11.61 7.05 -0.34
C ILE A 179 -11.15 6.52 1.02
N LYS A 180 -12.09 6.09 1.86
CA LYS A 180 -11.80 5.45 3.15
C LYS A 180 -11.74 3.94 2.96
N VAL A 181 -10.64 3.35 3.41
CA VAL A 181 -10.45 1.90 3.41
C VAL A 181 -10.15 1.44 4.83
N GLU A 182 -10.80 0.36 5.25
CA GLU A 182 -10.63 -0.23 6.59
C GLU A 182 -10.09 -1.66 6.49
N GLU A 183 -9.28 -2.04 7.46
CA GLU A 183 -8.62 -3.34 7.57
C GLU A 183 -8.59 -3.79 9.03
N ASP A 184 -9.02 -5.02 9.30
CA ASP A 184 -8.60 -5.75 10.49
C ASP A 184 -7.30 -6.49 10.14
N PRO A 185 -6.14 -6.03 10.65
CA PRO A 185 -4.85 -6.56 10.22
C PRO A 185 -4.57 -7.93 10.82
N LYS A 186 -5.39 -8.44 11.75
CA LYS A 186 -5.16 -9.69 12.50
C LYS A 186 -3.78 -9.70 13.18
N ILE A 187 -3.42 -8.58 13.81
CA ILE A 187 -2.19 -8.41 14.58
C ILE A 187 -2.58 -8.23 16.04
N PRO A 188 -2.09 -9.06 16.98
CA PRO A 188 -2.38 -8.89 18.40
C PRO A 188 -2.12 -7.45 18.87
N GLY A 189 -3.08 -6.86 19.58
CA GLY A 189 -3.03 -5.48 20.04
C GLY A 189 -3.58 -4.44 19.06
N ILE A 190 -3.74 -4.76 17.76
CA ILE A 190 -4.32 -3.85 16.77
C ILE A 190 -5.70 -4.34 16.35
N LYS A 191 -6.72 -3.52 16.59
CA LYS A 191 -8.11 -3.81 16.26
C LYS A 191 -8.48 -3.45 14.82
N ASN A 192 -8.06 -2.27 14.36
CA ASN A 192 -8.41 -1.78 13.02
C ASN A 192 -7.38 -0.78 12.52
N ILE A 193 -7.16 -0.77 11.20
CA ILE A 193 -6.40 0.27 10.50
C ILE A 193 -7.34 0.93 9.51
N THR A 194 -7.35 2.26 9.51
CA THR A 194 -8.09 3.05 8.53
C THR A 194 -7.13 3.86 7.68
N TYR A 195 -7.34 3.83 6.37
CA TYR A 195 -6.63 4.60 5.38
C TYR A 195 -7.59 5.60 4.75
N ARG A 196 -7.12 6.82 4.47
CA ARG A 196 -7.75 7.73 3.52
C ARG A 196 -6.78 8.08 2.42
N VAL A 197 -7.20 7.84 1.18
CA VAL A 197 -6.41 8.13 0.00
C VAL A 197 -7.09 9.17 -0.89
N ASN A 198 -6.29 9.89 -1.66
CA ASN A 198 -6.73 10.83 -2.69
C ASN A 198 -5.92 10.59 -3.98
N HIS A 199 -6.60 10.62 -5.13
CA HIS A 199 -5.99 10.38 -6.44
C HIS A 199 -4.80 11.29 -6.80
N ARG A 200 -4.72 12.51 -6.25
CA ARG A 200 -3.66 13.47 -6.51
C ARG A 200 -2.53 13.39 -5.47
N PHE A 201 -2.91 13.23 -4.21
CA PHE A 201 -1.98 13.34 -3.07
C PHE A 201 -1.52 11.99 -2.50
N GLY A 202 -2.06 10.87 -2.99
CA GLY A 202 -1.74 9.54 -2.50
C GLY A 202 -2.42 9.23 -1.16
N LEU A 203 -1.70 8.58 -0.24
CA LEU A 203 -2.16 8.36 1.13
C LEU A 203 -2.09 9.69 1.91
N VAL A 204 -3.25 10.20 2.34
CA VAL A 204 -3.35 11.52 2.98
C VAL A 204 -3.58 11.44 4.49
N TRP A 205 -4.11 10.31 4.97
CA TRP A 205 -4.33 10.09 6.38
C TRP A 205 -4.37 8.59 6.71
N PHE A 206 -3.88 8.24 7.90
CA PHE A 206 -4.02 6.89 8.47
C PHE A 206 -4.43 6.96 9.94
N GLU A 207 -5.09 5.92 10.44
CA GLU A 207 -5.35 5.70 11.86
C GLU A 207 -5.16 4.24 12.22
N ILE A 208 -4.58 4.02 13.40
CA ILE A 208 -4.52 2.72 14.06
C ILE A 208 -5.41 2.82 15.31
N GLU A 209 -6.36 1.90 15.41
CA GLU A 209 -7.15 1.65 16.61
C GLU A 209 -6.65 0.37 17.27
N MET A 210 -6.27 0.48 18.54
CA MET A 210 -5.77 -0.62 19.35
C MET A 210 -6.92 -1.39 20.00
N GLU A 211 -6.67 -2.61 20.45
CA GLU A 211 -7.67 -3.45 21.15
C GLU A 211 -8.13 -2.84 22.49
N ASP A 212 -7.29 -2.01 23.13
CA ASP A 212 -7.64 -1.26 24.35
C ASP A 212 -8.49 0.01 24.07
N GLY A 213 -8.80 0.29 22.80
CA GLY A 213 -9.57 1.45 22.34
C GLY A 213 -8.76 2.72 22.12
N SER A 214 -7.45 2.71 22.40
CA SER A 214 -6.57 3.83 22.08
C SER A 214 -6.43 4.00 20.56
N LYS A 215 -6.25 5.25 20.12
CA LYS A 215 -6.15 5.63 18.72
C LYS A 215 -4.98 6.58 18.49
N ALA A 216 -4.23 6.30 17.44
CA ALA A 216 -3.25 7.23 16.89
C ALA A 216 -3.52 7.39 15.41
N SER A 217 -3.56 8.64 14.94
CA SER A 217 -3.75 8.95 13.52
C SER A 217 -2.67 9.91 13.04
N SER A 218 -2.47 10.00 11.73
CA SER A 218 -1.61 11.03 11.16
C SER A 218 -2.12 11.46 9.81
N TYR A 219 -2.01 12.76 9.55
CA TYR A 219 -2.00 13.26 8.18
C TYR A 219 -0.62 13.09 7.56
N PHE A 220 -0.57 12.94 6.24
CA PHE A 220 0.67 12.93 5.46
C PHE A 220 0.62 14.02 4.41
N PHE A 221 1.61 14.91 4.42
CA PHE A 221 1.73 16.01 3.46
C PHE A 221 2.97 15.80 2.61
N ALA A 222 2.79 15.56 1.32
CA ALA A 222 3.90 15.45 0.38
C ALA A 222 4.54 16.82 0.12
N HIS A 223 5.87 16.87 0.22
CA HIS A 223 6.68 18.00 -0.19
C HIS A 223 7.52 17.57 -1.40
N TYR A 224 7.15 18.09 -2.56
CA TYR A 224 7.80 17.76 -3.82
C TYR A 224 9.14 18.47 -3.92
N THR A 225 10.19 17.73 -4.26
CA THR A 225 11.45 18.33 -4.69
C THR A 225 11.25 18.92 -6.08
N ASN A 226 11.41 20.24 -6.20
CA ASN A 226 11.37 20.94 -7.49
C ASN A 226 12.57 20.55 -8.37
#